data_AF-A0A6T8ZEL2-F1
#
_entry.id   AF-A0A6T8ZEL2-F1
#
_cell.length_a   1.000
_cell.length_b   1.000
_cell.length_c   1.000
_cell.angle_alpha   90.00
_cell.angle_beta   90.00
_cell.angle_gamma   90.00
#
_symmetry.space_group_name_H-M   'P 1'
#
loop_
_entity.id
_entity.type
_entity.pdbx_description
1 polymer ?
#
loop_
_entity_poly.entity_id
_entity_poly.type
_entity_poly.pdbx_seq_one_letter_code
_entity_poly.pdbx_strand_id
1 'polypeptide(L)'
;WIEGGRRVVRLEWVEVVDAVIKRETRLGGDQTGWLPQDGDEIPLPRDCYSGSPTPIGIQVFTAPHKDGIPAVSYGIYRCKSRIRPQYAGLPKHELGLLLREDIPISETYTEGILFYTGDTTIDLLRSRHAEILPKYKYMIHEVTFFGPPSDQLDESSRRKGHTHYAQLHPFICAFPETTFICVHWSLRYSKEDILGFFSTQYGGVPNNVVLWV
;
A
#
# COMPACT_ATOMS: atom_id res chain seq x y z
N TRP A 1 -8.19 -17.92 7.47
CA TRP A 1 -9.06 -18.12 8.64
C TRP A 1 -10.33 -17.32 8.43
N ILE A 2 -11.51 -17.90 8.64
CA ILE A 2 -12.79 -17.17 8.60
C ILE A 2 -13.02 -16.70 10.03
N GLU A 3 -13.00 -15.38 10.23
CA GLU A 3 -13.50 -14.75 11.44
C GLU A 3 -14.58 -13.75 11.02
N GLY A 4 -15.80 -13.91 11.55
CA GLY A 4 -16.89 -12.95 11.39
C GLY A 4 -17.59 -12.88 10.03
N GLY A 5 -17.59 -13.94 9.21
CA GLY A 5 -18.38 -13.99 7.96
C GLY A 5 -17.87 -13.09 6.83
N ARG A 6 -16.72 -12.43 7.00
CA ARG A 6 -16.03 -11.72 5.92
C ARG A 6 -15.07 -12.68 5.21
N ARG A 7 -15.10 -12.69 3.87
CA ARG A 7 -14.10 -13.43 3.07
C ARG A 7 -12.73 -12.81 3.34
N VAL A 8 -11.92 -13.50 4.12
CA VAL A 8 -10.51 -13.14 4.33
C VAL A 8 -9.76 -13.46 3.04
N VAL A 9 -9.19 -12.42 2.43
CA VAL A 9 -8.23 -12.62 1.34
C VAL A 9 -6.92 -13.04 1.99
N ARG A 10 -6.46 -14.25 1.67
CA ARG A 10 -5.14 -14.71 2.05
C ARG A 10 -4.19 -14.31 0.92
N LEU A 11 -3.30 -13.38 1.24
CA LEU A 11 -2.14 -13.05 0.43
C LEU A 11 -0.95 -13.65 1.16
N GLU A 12 -0.27 -14.62 0.55
CA GLU A 12 1.03 -15.06 1.04
C GLU A 12 2.04 -13.98 0.63
N TRP A 13 2.53 -13.20 1.59
CA TRP A 13 3.44 -12.08 1.29
C TRP A 13 4.70 -12.52 0.57
N VAL A 14 5.20 -13.72 0.87
CA VAL A 14 6.30 -14.34 0.13
C VAL A 14 5.89 -14.55 -1.32
N GLU A 15 4.65 -14.97 -1.62
CA GLU A 15 4.16 -15.15 -2.99
C GLU A 15 3.84 -13.84 -3.71
N VAL A 16 3.48 -12.77 -2.99
CA VAL A 16 3.27 -11.42 -3.54
C VAL A 16 4.61 -10.79 -3.91
N VAL A 17 5.58 -10.85 -2.98
CA VAL A 17 6.96 -10.44 -3.21
C VAL A 17 7.59 -11.31 -4.29
N ASP A 18 7.37 -12.62 -4.27
CA ASP A 18 7.78 -13.53 -5.33
C ASP A 18 7.00 -13.31 -6.64
N ALA A 19 5.76 -12.84 -6.66
CA ALA A 19 5.05 -12.56 -7.93
C ALA A 19 5.62 -11.30 -8.59
N VAL A 20 6.05 -10.33 -7.78
CA VAL A 20 6.77 -9.13 -8.24
C VAL A 20 8.21 -9.44 -8.63
N ILE A 21 8.90 -10.29 -7.85
CA ILE A 21 10.32 -10.63 -8.04
C ILE A 21 10.51 -11.81 -9.01
N LYS A 22 9.77 -12.93 -8.85
CA LYS A 22 9.81 -14.16 -9.66
C LYS A 22 8.91 -14.15 -10.90
N ARG A 23 8.46 -12.99 -11.40
CA ARG A 23 7.95 -12.91 -12.79
C ARG A 23 9.01 -13.41 -13.80
N GLU A 24 10.28 -13.48 -13.37
CA GLU A 24 11.40 -14.14 -14.05
C GLU A 24 11.25 -15.67 -14.25
N THR A 25 10.50 -16.42 -13.43
CA THR A 25 10.65 -17.90 -13.41
C THR A 25 9.53 -18.71 -14.07
N ARG A 26 8.39 -18.11 -14.43
CA ARG A 26 7.27 -18.84 -15.10
C ARG A 26 7.09 -18.50 -16.58
N LEU A 27 7.72 -17.45 -17.08
CA LEU A 27 7.77 -17.12 -18.50
C LEU A 27 9.19 -17.45 -18.97
N GLY A 28 9.41 -18.67 -19.48
CA GLY A 28 10.74 -19.18 -19.84
C GLY A 28 11.44 -18.38 -20.95
N GLY A 29 11.95 -17.20 -20.62
CA GLY A 29 12.67 -16.30 -21.50
C GLY A 29 13.60 -15.40 -20.69
N ASP A 30 14.89 -15.56 -20.97
CA ASP A 30 16.02 -14.67 -20.71
C ASP A 30 16.14 -14.01 -19.32
N GLN A 31 17.21 -14.35 -18.59
CA GLN A 31 17.59 -13.78 -17.30
C GLN A 31 18.15 -12.35 -17.47
N THR A 32 17.31 -11.40 -17.89
CA THR A 32 17.69 -9.99 -18.02
C THR A 32 16.73 -9.05 -17.28
N GLY A 33 17.07 -8.72 -16.04
CA GLY A 33 17.12 -7.33 -15.56
C GLY A 33 15.83 -6.50 -15.57
N TRP A 34 14.66 -7.07 -15.34
CA TRP A 34 13.46 -6.25 -15.13
C TRP A 34 13.46 -5.66 -13.72
N LEU A 35 13.74 -4.36 -13.62
CA LEU A 35 13.50 -3.57 -12.41
C LEU A 35 12.10 -2.94 -12.50
N PRO A 36 11.24 -3.11 -11.47
CA PRO A 36 9.95 -2.44 -11.42
C PRO A 36 10.11 -0.93 -11.58
N GLN A 37 9.34 -0.32 -12.47
CA GLN A 37 9.34 1.12 -12.74
C GLN A 37 8.15 1.80 -12.07
N ASP A 38 8.26 3.11 -11.87
CA ASP A 38 7.15 3.90 -11.38
C ASP A 38 5.91 3.75 -12.29
N GLY A 39 4.76 3.49 -11.68
CA GLY A 39 3.51 3.33 -12.42
C GLY A 39 3.30 1.95 -13.04
N ASP A 40 4.25 1.02 -12.94
CA ASP A 40 4.05 -0.35 -13.40
C ASP A 40 2.83 -0.97 -12.72
N GLU A 41 1.95 -1.57 -13.52
CA GLU A 41 0.82 -2.36 -13.05
C GLU A 41 1.07 -3.85 -13.33
N ILE A 42 1.06 -4.64 -12.26
CA ILE A 42 1.39 -6.07 -12.27
C ILE A 42 0.14 -6.83 -11.80
N PRO A 43 -0.68 -7.37 -12.73
CA PRO A 43 -1.77 -8.26 -12.37
C PRO A 43 -1.22 -9.51 -11.68
N LEU A 44 -1.81 -9.88 -10.55
CA LEU A 44 -1.44 -11.12 -9.86
C LEU A 44 -2.10 -12.32 -10.54
N PRO A 45 -1.35 -13.41 -10.80
CA PRO A 45 -1.94 -14.67 -11.24
C PRO A 45 -3.02 -15.15 -10.27
N ARG A 46 -4.09 -15.74 -10.83
CA ARG A 46 -5.28 -16.12 -10.04
C ARG A 46 -4.96 -17.11 -8.93
N ASP A 47 -3.95 -17.95 -9.12
CA ASP A 47 -3.44 -18.97 -8.19
C ASP A 47 -2.60 -18.39 -7.03
N CYS A 48 -2.12 -17.15 -7.12
CA CYS A 48 -1.34 -16.47 -6.07
C CYS A 48 -2.20 -15.88 -4.93
N TYR A 49 -3.53 -15.99 -5.00
CA TYR A 49 -4.41 -15.49 -3.93
C TYR A 49 -5.76 -16.21 -3.90
N SER A 50 -6.28 -16.42 -2.69
CA SER A 50 -7.58 -17.05 -2.46
C SER A 50 -8.55 -16.11 -1.73
N GLY A 51 -9.84 -16.44 -1.73
CA GLY A 51 -10.87 -15.68 -0.99
C GLY A 51 -11.46 -14.46 -1.71
N SER A 52 -10.85 -13.95 -2.78
CA SER A 52 -11.44 -12.91 -3.65
C SER A 52 -11.74 -13.48 -5.04
N PRO A 53 -12.95 -13.34 -5.60
CA PRO A 53 -13.22 -13.64 -7.02
C PRO A 53 -12.77 -12.50 -7.95
N THR A 54 -12.57 -11.30 -7.40
CA THR A 54 -12.15 -10.11 -8.14
C THR A 54 -10.64 -10.17 -8.42
N PRO A 55 -10.19 -9.87 -9.65
CA PRO A 55 -8.77 -9.75 -9.98
C PRO A 55 -8.03 -8.81 -9.02
N ILE A 56 -6.81 -9.19 -8.63
CA ILE A 56 -5.93 -8.38 -7.77
C ILE A 56 -4.68 -8.03 -8.58
N GLY A 57 -4.16 -6.82 -8.39
CA GLY A 57 -2.92 -6.35 -8.99
C GLY A 57 -2.08 -5.56 -7.99
N ILE A 58 -0.87 -5.24 -8.42
CA ILE A 58 0.10 -4.41 -7.70
C ILE A 58 0.46 -3.24 -8.60
N GLN A 59 0.38 -2.04 -8.05
CA GLN A 59 0.91 -0.82 -8.67
C GLN A 59 2.23 -0.49 -7.99
N VAL A 60 3.24 -0.18 -8.79
CA VAL A 60 4.60 0.15 -8.32
C VAL A 60 4.74 1.66 -8.22
N PHE A 61 5.41 2.11 -7.16
CA PHE A 61 5.71 3.51 -6.90
C PHE A 61 7.21 3.62 -6.63
N THR A 62 7.95 4.47 -7.34
CA THR A 62 9.32 4.81 -6.93
C THR A 62 9.29 5.48 -5.57
N ALA A 63 10.16 5.03 -4.68
CA ALA A 63 10.25 5.51 -3.32
C ALA A 63 11.63 6.12 -3.05
N PRO A 64 11.70 7.32 -2.44
CA PRO A 64 12.97 7.88 -2.01
C PRO A 64 13.53 7.05 -0.86
N HIS A 65 14.78 6.63 -0.98
CA HIS A 65 15.53 5.97 0.07
C HIS A 65 16.93 6.61 0.14
N LYS A 66 17.93 5.90 0.64
CA LYS A 66 19.32 6.35 0.64
C LYS A 66 19.83 6.59 -0.78
N ASP A 67 20.63 7.65 -0.96
CA ASP A 67 21.24 8.00 -2.24
C ASP A 67 21.96 6.82 -2.89
N GLY A 68 21.68 6.60 -4.17
CA GLY A 68 22.26 5.53 -4.97
C GLY A 68 21.64 4.14 -4.75
N ILE A 69 20.62 4.01 -3.88
CA ILE A 69 19.90 2.75 -3.66
C ILE A 69 18.48 2.90 -4.21
N PRO A 70 18.16 2.26 -5.35
CA PRO A 70 16.79 2.21 -5.86
C PRO A 70 15.85 1.54 -4.86
N ALA A 71 14.69 2.15 -4.61
CA ALA A 71 13.65 1.61 -3.76
C ALA A 71 12.28 1.85 -4.41
N VAL A 72 11.34 0.95 -4.11
CA VAL A 72 9.97 1.02 -4.60
C VAL A 72 8.99 0.67 -3.48
N SER A 73 7.83 1.29 -3.53
CA SER A 73 6.65 0.97 -2.73
C SER A 73 5.59 0.29 -3.60
N TYR A 74 4.69 -0.43 -2.96
CA TYR A 74 3.69 -1.26 -3.64
C TYR A 74 2.28 -0.94 -3.16
N GLY A 75 1.41 -0.58 -4.10
CA GLY A 75 -0.03 -0.43 -3.87
C GLY A 75 -0.80 -1.63 -4.38
N ILE A 76 -1.34 -2.45 -3.48
CA ILE A 76 -2.14 -3.63 -3.81
C ILE A 76 -3.59 -3.21 -4.06
N TYR A 77 -4.18 -3.58 -5.19
CA TYR A 77 -5.53 -3.16 -5.58
C TYR A 77 -6.37 -4.32 -6.13
N ARG A 78 -7.70 -4.14 -6.15
CA ARG A 78 -8.65 -4.98 -6.88
C ARG A 78 -9.11 -4.31 -8.16
N CYS A 79 -9.23 -5.05 -9.25
CA CYS A 79 -9.87 -4.56 -10.48
C CYS A 79 -11.36 -4.85 -10.42
N LYS A 80 -12.18 -3.83 -10.18
CA LYS A 80 -13.65 -3.94 -10.18
C LYS A 80 -14.21 -3.41 -11.49
N SER A 81 -15.41 -3.86 -11.84
CA SER A 81 -16.19 -3.29 -12.93
C SER A 81 -17.48 -2.67 -12.39
N ARG A 82 -17.90 -1.57 -12.99
CA ARG A 82 -19.19 -0.92 -12.73
C ARG A 82 -19.82 -0.48 -14.04
N ILE A 83 -21.13 -0.32 -14.05
CA ILE A 83 -21.83 0.34 -15.17
C ILE A 83 -21.33 1.78 -15.23
N ARG A 84 -21.03 2.27 -16.43
CA ARG A 84 -20.58 3.65 -16.62
C ARG A 84 -21.67 4.62 -16.15
N PRO A 85 -21.31 5.78 -15.56
CA PRO A 85 -22.29 6.70 -14.98
C PRO A 85 -23.43 7.09 -15.93
N GLN A 86 -23.16 7.27 -17.22
CA GLN A 86 -24.17 7.65 -18.22
C GLN A 86 -25.22 6.56 -18.51
N TYR A 87 -24.95 5.30 -18.14
CA TYR A 87 -25.88 4.19 -18.26
C TYR A 87 -26.43 3.74 -16.90
N ALA A 88 -26.02 4.41 -15.81
CA ALA A 88 -26.48 4.10 -14.47
C ALA A 88 -27.99 4.38 -14.35
N GLY A 89 -28.75 3.40 -13.87
CA GLY A 89 -30.19 3.53 -13.68
C GLY A 89 -31.05 3.19 -14.91
N LEU A 90 -30.44 2.91 -16.08
CA LEU A 90 -31.21 2.41 -17.22
C LEU A 90 -31.86 1.06 -16.90
N PRO A 91 -33.09 0.80 -17.37
CA PRO A 91 -33.73 -0.50 -17.25
C PRO A 91 -32.88 -1.62 -17.86
N LYS A 92 -32.95 -2.83 -17.29
CA LYS A 92 -32.19 -4.01 -17.79
C LYS A 92 -32.42 -4.28 -19.28
N HIS A 93 -33.60 -4.00 -19.81
CA HIS A 93 -33.91 -4.22 -21.21
C HIS A 93 -33.15 -3.25 -22.13
N GLU A 94 -33.02 -1.98 -21.75
CA GLU A 94 -32.25 -0.97 -22.50
C GLU A 94 -30.75 -1.27 -22.44
N LEU A 95 -30.23 -1.64 -21.26
CA LEU A 95 -28.85 -2.12 -21.13
C LEU A 95 -28.57 -3.34 -22.02
N GLY A 96 -29.56 -4.23 -22.15
CA GLY A 96 -29.49 -5.38 -23.04
C GLY A 96 -29.46 -5.01 -24.53
N LEU A 97 -30.11 -3.92 -24.93
CA LEU A 97 -30.03 -3.40 -26.31
C LEU A 97 -28.64 -2.84 -26.59
N LEU A 98 -28.11 -2.00 -25.68
CA LEU A 98 -26.77 -1.44 -25.80
C LEU A 98 -25.68 -2.53 -25.89
N LEU A 99 -25.81 -3.60 -25.10
CA LEU A 99 -24.89 -4.74 -25.17
C LEU A 99 -24.97 -5.49 -26.50
N ARG A 100 -26.16 -5.60 -27.12
CA ARG A 100 -26.31 -6.21 -28.45
C ARG A 100 -25.72 -5.36 -29.57
N GLU A 101 -25.61 -4.05 -29.35
CA GLU A 101 -24.94 -3.10 -30.23
C GLU A 101 -23.43 -3.00 -29.95
N ASP A 102 -22.87 -3.91 -29.14
CA ASP A 102 -21.46 -3.93 -28.71
C ASP A 102 -21.00 -2.63 -28.03
N ILE A 103 -21.93 -1.88 -27.43
CA ILE A 103 -21.62 -0.65 -26.70
C ILE A 103 -21.06 -1.04 -25.32
N PRO A 104 -19.83 -0.62 -24.96
CA PRO A 104 -19.24 -0.91 -23.66
C PRO A 104 -19.97 -0.10 -22.57
N ILE A 105 -20.98 -0.74 -21.95
CA ILE A 105 -21.78 -0.12 -20.89
C ILE A 105 -21.10 -0.12 -19.53
N SER A 106 -20.00 -0.87 -19.37
CA SER A 106 -19.23 -0.93 -18.14
C SER A 106 -17.85 -0.28 -18.29
N GLU A 107 -17.28 0.10 -17.15
CA GLU A 107 -15.90 0.50 -17.01
C GLU A 107 -15.24 -0.30 -15.89
N THR A 108 -13.92 -0.41 -15.98
CA THR A 108 -13.08 -1.02 -14.94
C THR A 108 -12.46 0.10 -14.10
N TYR A 109 -12.35 -0.13 -12.80
CA TYR A 109 -11.65 0.78 -11.88
C TYR A 109 -10.90 -0.01 -10.81
N THR A 110 -9.86 0.60 -10.24
CA THR A 110 -9.08 0.00 -9.16
C THR A 110 -9.59 0.42 -7.80
N GLU A 111 -9.81 -0.54 -6.90
CA GLU A 111 -10.03 -0.29 -5.48
C GLU A 111 -8.76 -0.65 -4.70
N GLY A 112 -8.14 0.32 -4.02
CA GLY A 112 -6.94 0.07 -3.22
C GLY A 112 -7.25 -0.77 -1.98
N ILE A 113 -6.45 -1.81 -1.77
CA ILE A 113 -6.53 -2.69 -0.59
C ILE A 113 -5.54 -2.21 0.46
N LEU A 114 -4.26 -2.17 0.11
CA LEU A 114 -3.16 -1.95 1.03
C LEU A 114 -2.00 -1.30 0.29
N PHE A 115 -1.38 -0.31 0.93
CA PHE A 115 -0.12 0.26 0.47
C PHE A 115 1.02 -0.21 1.38
N TYR A 116 2.12 -0.67 0.80
CA TYR A 116 3.33 -1.05 1.53
C TYR A 116 4.49 -0.19 1.05
N THR A 117 5.10 0.58 1.96
CA THR A 117 6.14 1.52 1.57
C THR A 117 7.49 0.86 1.28
N GLY A 118 7.80 -0.25 1.96
CA GLY A 118 9.21 -0.65 2.14
C GLY A 118 9.98 0.41 2.93
N ASP A 119 11.32 0.32 2.91
CA ASP A 119 12.20 1.32 3.51
C ASP A 119 12.19 2.59 2.66
N THR A 120 11.88 3.72 3.30
CA THR A 120 11.73 4.99 2.58
C THR A 120 11.84 6.18 3.53
N THR A 121 12.15 7.34 2.95
CA THR A 121 12.01 8.62 3.66
C THR A 121 10.57 9.13 3.57
N ILE A 122 10.21 10.05 4.48
CA ILE A 122 8.89 10.68 4.47
C ILE A 122 8.57 11.46 3.19
N ASP A 123 9.58 11.74 2.35
CA ASP A 123 9.41 12.47 1.10
C ASP A 123 8.49 11.72 0.11
N LEU A 124 8.33 10.40 0.25
CA LEU A 124 7.29 9.63 -0.47
C LEU A 124 5.90 10.21 -0.22
N LEU A 125 5.52 10.39 1.05
CA LEU A 125 4.20 10.92 1.40
C LEU A 125 4.12 12.42 1.14
N ARG A 126 5.19 13.19 1.39
CA ARG A 126 5.19 14.63 1.08
C ARG A 126 4.89 14.88 -0.40
N SER A 127 5.41 14.06 -1.30
CA SER A 127 5.21 14.20 -2.74
C SER A 127 3.93 13.52 -3.25
N ARG A 128 3.52 12.38 -2.69
CA ARG A 128 2.48 11.52 -3.30
C ARG A 128 1.29 11.18 -2.41
N HIS A 129 1.16 11.77 -1.22
CA HIS A 129 0.05 11.46 -0.31
C HIS A 129 -1.33 11.60 -0.96
N ALA A 130 -1.55 12.60 -1.82
CA ALA A 130 -2.83 12.84 -2.47
C ALA A 130 -3.24 11.72 -3.45
N GLU A 131 -2.25 11.03 -4.02
CA GLU A 131 -2.45 9.87 -4.88
C GLU A 131 -2.62 8.57 -4.06
N ILE A 132 -1.88 8.45 -2.96
CA ILE A 132 -1.76 7.21 -2.17
C ILE A 132 -2.86 7.13 -1.09
N LEU A 133 -2.92 8.10 -0.18
CA LEU A 133 -3.68 7.96 1.07
C LEU A 133 -5.21 7.87 0.87
N PRO A 134 -5.84 8.63 -0.06
CA PRO A 134 -7.26 8.44 -0.35
C PRO A 134 -7.60 7.08 -1.00
N LYS A 135 -6.63 6.45 -1.68
CA LYS A 135 -6.84 5.23 -2.46
C LYS A 135 -6.75 3.96 -1.61
N TYR A 136 -5.88 3.94 -0.60
CA TYR A 136 -5.59 2.73 0.19
C TYR A 136 -6.06 2.88 1.64
N LYS A 137 -6.93 1.97 2.07
CA LYS A 137 -7.48 1.96 3.44
C LYS A 137 -6.44 1.58 4.49
N TYR A 138 -5.48 0.75 4.14
CA TYR A 138 -4.41 0.30 5.00
C TYR A 138 -3.07 0.74 4.41
N MET A 139 -2.17 1.19 5.27
CA MET A 139 -0.80 1.53 4.91
C MET A 139 0.16 0.87 5.89
N ILE A 140 1.04 -0.01 5.41
CA ILE A 140 2.20 -0.47 6.17
C ILE A 140 3.36 0.48 5.85
N HIS A 141 3.79 1.24 6.84
CA HIS A 141 4.84 2.25 6.71
C HIS A 141 6.00 1.96 7.67
N GLU A 142 7.22 2.07 7.18
CA GLU A 142 8.40 1.97 8.03
C GLU A 142 8.49 3.15 9.02
N VAL A 143 8.85 2.88 10.26
CA VAL A 143 9.14 3.88 11.27
C VAL A 143 10.38 3.44 12.01
N THR A 144 11.53 3.88 11.52
CA THR A 144 12.82 3.46 12.06
C THR A 144 13.16 4.17 13.38
N PHE A 145 12.78 5.44 13.53
CA PHE A 145 13.09 6.24 14.72
C PHE A 145 11.87 6.93 15.34
N PHE A 146 11.97 7.27 16.62
CA PHE A 146 11.00 8.12 17.31
C PHE A 146 11.72 9.07 18.27
N GLY A 147 11.03 10.14 18.64
CA GLY A 147 11.52 11.21 19.50
C GLY A 147 10.82 12.53 19.20
N PRO A 148 11.06 13.57 20.01
CA PRO A 148 10.57 14.92 19.72
C PRO A 148 11.06 15.39 18.34
N PRO A 149 10.20 16.10 17.56
CA PRO A 149 10.62 16.70 16.30
C PRO A 149 11.86 17.57 16.49
N SER A 150 12.90 17.36 15.69
CA SER A 150 14.14 18.14 15.75
C SER A 150 14.95 17.99 14.45
N ASP A 151 15.69 19.01 14.07
CA ASP A 151 16.53 19.00 12.86
C ASP A 151 17.54 17.84 12.88
N GLN A 152 18.06 17.48 14.05
CA GLN A 152 18.99 16.36 14.21
C GLN A 152 18.33 15.01 13.90
N LEU A 153 17.08 14.82 14.33
CA LEU A 153 16.34 13.59 14.07
C LEU A 153 15.93 13.50 12.60
N ASP A 154 15.46 14.62 12.03
CA ASP A 154 15.12 14.74 10.61
C ASP A 154 16.34 14.41 9.73
N GLU A 155 17.49 15.01 10.02
CA GLU A 155 18.74 14.79 9.28
C GLU A 155 19.27 13.36 9.46
N SER A 156 19.24 12.82 10.68
CA SER A 156 19.66 11.43 10.93
C SER A 156 18.78 10.44 10.16
N SER A 157 17.48 10.69 10.05
CA SER A 157 16.55 9.80 9.36
C SER A 157 16.75 9.88 7.85
N ARG A 158 16.79 11.11 7.30
CA ARG A 158 17.05 11.37 5.88
C ARG A 158 18.37 10.74 5.41
N ARG A 159 19.47 10.97 6.13
CA ARG A 159 20.80 10.40 5.78
C ARG A 159 20.80 8.88 5.75
N LYS A 160 19.96 8.24 6.56
CA LYS A 160 19.84 6.78 6.59
C LYS A 160 18.76 6.25 5.62
N GLY A 161 18.06 7.13 4.91
CA GLY A 161 16.99 6.75 3.99
C GLY A 161 15.69 6.32 4.68
N HIS A 162 15.48 6.75 5.92
CA HIS A 162 14.37 6.26 6.76
C HIS A 162 13.44 7.35 7.25
N THR A 163 12.31 6.93 7.82
CA THR A 163 11.30 7.81 8.40
C THR A 163 11.32 7.73 9.93
N HIS A 164 11.04 8.84 10.60
CA HIS A 164 10.73 8.84 12.03
C HIS A 164 9.28 9.22 12.31
N TYR A 165 8.76 8.75 13.44
CA TYR A 165 7.32 8.83 13.75
C TYR A 165 6.76 10.25 13.66
N ALA A 166 7.51 11.24 14.17
CA ALA A 166 7.07 12.64 14.15
C ALA A 166 6.83 13.20 12.73
N GLN A 167 7.50 12.69 11.69
CA GLN A 167 7.24 13.11 10.30
C GLN A 167 6.01 12.43 9.71
N LEU A 168 5.71 11.20 10.15
CA LEU A 168 4.53 10.45 9.72
C LEU A 168 3.25 10.95 10.42
N HIS A 169 3.36 11.38 11.68
CA HIS A 169 2.24 11.79 12.52
C HIS A 169 1.28 12.82 11.87
N PRO A 170 1.75 13.88 11.16
CA PRO A 170 0.86 14.79 10.44
C PRO A 170 -0.05 14.09 9.41
N PHE A 171 0.45 13.06 8.72
CA PHE A 171 -0.37 12.28 7.77
C PHE A 171 -1.36 11.37 8.50
N ILE A 172 -0.96 10.79 9.64
CA ILE A 172 -1.86 10.01 10.50
C ILE A 172 -3.05 10.87 10.94
N CYS A 173 -2.80 12.12 11.34
CA CYS A 173 -3.86 13.06 11.72
C CYS A 173 -4.73 13.50 10.54
N ALA A 174 -4.12 13.77 9.38
CA ALA A 174 -4.83 14.26 8.20
C ALA A 174 -5.70 13.18 7.51
N PHE A 175 -5.40 11.90 7.72
CA PHE A 175 -6.08 10.77 7.08
C PHE A 175 -6.63 9.78 8.12
N PRO A 176 -7.67 10.18 8.89
CA PRO A 176 -8.20 9.37 10.00
C PRO A 176 -8.84 8.05 9.54
N GLU A 177 -9.32 7.98 8.30
CA GLU A 177 -9.92 6.78 7.71
C GLU A 177 -8.87 5.75 7.20
N THR A 178 -7.61 6.17 7.10
CA THR A 178 -6.49 5.29 6.74
C THR A 178 -5.89 4.70 8.01
N THR A 179 -5.78 3.37 8.07
CA THR A 179 -5.07 2.68 9.16
C THR A 179 -3.59 2.57 8.83
N PHE A 180 -2.74 3.16 9.66
CA PHE A 180 -1.29 3.14 9.56
C PHE A 180 -0.71 2.04 10.43
N ILE A 181 -0.11 1.04 9.80
CA ILE A 181 0.58 -0.07 10.45
C ILE A 181 2.08 0.29 10.46
N CYS A 182 2.58 0.71 11.62
CA CYS A 182 3.96 1.13 11.79
C CYS A 182 4.86 -0.09 12.06
N VAL A 183 5.86 -0.29 11.20
CA VAL A 183 6.81 -1.42 11.21
C VAL A 183 8.26 -0.93 11.21
N HIS A 184 9.23 -1.85 11.18
CA HIS A 184 10.65 -1.54 10.96
C HIS A 184 11.30 -0.65 12.04
N TRP A 185 10.93 -0.86 13.30
CA TRP A 185 11.56 -0.16 14.42
C TRP A 185 13.05 -0.49 14.50
N SER A 186 13.87 0.53 14.77
CA SER A 186 15.29 0.29 15.03
C SER A 186 15.48 -0.67 16.21
N LEU A 187 16.33 -1.68 16.03
CA LEU A 187 16.67 -2.69 17.06
C LEU A 187 17.22 -2.10 18.37
N ARG A 188 17.57 -0.81 18.38
CA ARG A 188 18.00 -0.10 19.60
C ARG A 188 16.84 0.18 20.57
N TYR A 189 15.60 -0.03 20.14
CA TYR A 189 14.41 0.19 20.95
C TYR A 189 13.81 -1.15 21.36
N SER A 190 13.53 -1.30 22.65
CA SER A 190 12.69 -2.38 23.16
C SER A 190 11.22 -2.09 22.84
N LYS A 191 10.38 -3.12 22.99
CA LYS A 191 8.92 -2.97 22.91
C LYS A 191 8.41 -1.97 23.95
N GLU A 192 8.99 -2.01 25.15
CA GLU A 192 8.67 -1.12 26.26
C GLU A 192 8.99 0.34 25.93
N ASP A 193 10.12 0.60 25.25
CA ASP A 193 10.49 1.96 24.81
C ASP A 193 9.47 2.51 23.82
N ILE A 194 9.03 1.70 22.85
CA ILE A 194 8.05 2.10 21.84
C ILE A 194 6.70 2.40 22.53
N LEU A 195 6.19 1.48 23.34
CA LEU A 195 4.91 1.68 24.04
C LEU A 195 4.98 2.87 25.01
N GLY A 196 6.10 3.04 25.72
CA GLY A 196 6.35 4.16 26.63
C GLY A 196 6.34 5.50 25.90
N PHE A 197 6.95 5.58 24.71
CA PHE A 197 6.91 6.77 23.85
C PHE A 197 5.47 7.17 23.52
N PHE A 198 4.63 6.25 23.04
CA PHE A 198 3.23 6.55 22.71
C PHE A 198 2.41 6.96 23.92
N SER A 199 2.57 6.25 25.04
CA SER A 199 1.88 6.58 26.29
C SER A 199 2.24 7.99 26.78
N THR A 200 3.52 8.35 26.75
CA THR A 200 4.01 9.61 27.30
C THR A 200 3.79 10.81 26.37
N GLN A 201 4.00 10.63 25.06
CA GLN A 201 3.93 11.74 24.10
C GLN A 201 2.53 11.97 23.54
N TYR A 202 1.70 10.91 23.46
CA TYR A 202 0.40 10.95 22.79
C TYR A 202 -0.76 10.50 23.69
N GLY A 203 -0.50 10.12 24.95
CA GLY A 203 -1.53 9.58 25.85
C GLY A 203 -2.01 8.18 25.47
N GLY A 204 -1.29 7.50 24.57
CA GLY A 204 -1.67 6.21 24.00
C GLY A 204 -1.36 6.11 22.51
N VAL A 205 -1.67 4.95 21.92
CA VAL A 205 -1.55 4.75 20.47
C VAL A 205 -2.78 5.37 19.78
N PRO A 206 -2.62 6.23 18.76
CA PRO A 206 -3.76 6.76 18.02
C PRO A 206 -4.65 5.65 17.43
N ASN A 207 -5.96 5.87 17.38
CA ASN A 207 -6.94 4.84 16.99
C ASN A 207 -6.74 4.28 15.58
N ASN A 208 -6.18 5.08 14.67
CA ASN A 208 -5.86 4.67 13.30
C ASN A 208 -4.40 4.22 13.14
N VAL A 209 -3.71 3.91 14.23
CA VAL A 209 -2.34 3.38 14.24
C VAL A 209 -2.32 1.98 14.84
N VAL A 210 -1.64 1.07 14.14
CA VAL A 210 -1.30 -0.26 14.64
C VAL A 210 0.21 -0.33 14.78
N LEU A 211 0.70 -0.67 15.98
CA LEU A 211 2.11 -0.90 16.22
C LEU A 211 2.42 -2.38 15.96
N TRP A 212 3.31 -2.64 15.00
CA TRP A 212 3.85 -3.98 14.78
C TRP A 212 5.18 -4.09 15.52
N VAL A 213 5.13 -4.63 16.75
CA VAL A 213 6.25 -4.73 17.70
C VAL A 213 6.41 -6.14 18.24
#